data_AF-A0A7C4GYN1-F1
#
_entry.id   AF-A0A7C4GYN1-F1
#
_cell.length_a   1.000
_cell.length_b   1.000
_cell.length_c   1.000
_cell.angle_alpha   90.00
_cell.angle_beta   90.00
_cell.angle_gamma   90.00
#
_symmetry.space_group_name_H-M   'P 1'
#
loop_
_entity.id
_entity.type
_entity.pdbx_description
1 polymer ?
#
loop_
_entity_poly.entity_id
_entity_poly.type
_entity_poly.pdbx_seq_one_letter_code
_entity_poly.pdbx_strand_id
1 'polypeptide(L)'
;MLEPLVLVLFLVTVGLMIWGPIERAIIGGVGVTVMVLIGAITPREAFEFVDWNILAILVGLWIVSSYLVKAKMPEALISLVLKRVKSLKAIIFALIFSAGMVTMFVDNVLVVLLFCPIMLTICKTAKIDPLLPTVMTGLAANFMGVGLLLGDITPQMLHTIAGLEFTDFVFFKGKPSSFFVLLSTFLIVLAIYFKRLVKLEEKGDLQQLLAPVVKGSNESRGLLKVSVLLFIAILVLMSLRKAIGVPLGAIAFSGALVTACVVELLTKAGKLRGAPSFADVLSGLEWRAVLYYAFLFILVGGVGKAGYIKAIADTLQPFLTKIQVGLPLLYWVSACVASIVQFDAYNLVMFKSLKDLSLVANYNVWPYYWSVAWATTLASEATIVSAPALYVTWTLIEKEGYKVTTK
;
A
#
# COMPACT_ATOMS: atom_id res chain seq x y z
N MET A 1 16.90 -33.98 3.54
CA MET A 1 16.40 -34.26 2.17
C MET A 1 15.22 -33.39 1.76
N LEU A 2 14.42 -32.84 2.69
CA LEU A 2 13.26 -31.99 2.34
C LEU A 2 13.63 -30.54 1.99
N GLU A 3 14.78 -30.03 2.43
CA GLU A 3 15.15 -28.60 2.23
C GLU A 3 15.17 -28.18 0.73
N PRO A 4 15.85 -28.89 -0.20
CA PRO A 4 15.84 -28.48 -1.60
C PRO A 4 14.45 -28.51 -2.22
N LEU A 5 13.61 -29.45 -1.79
CA LEU A 5 12.21 -29.55 -2.23
C LEU A 5 11.40 -28.35 -1.76
N VAL A 6 11.61 -27.88 -0.52
CA VAL A 6 10.99 -26.67 0.02
C VAL A 6 11.36 -25.44 -0.80
N LEU A 7 12.63 -25.29 -1.16
CA LEU A 7 13.08 -24.17 -1.99
C LEU A 7 12.46 -24.21 -3.39
N VAL A 8 12.47 -25.37 -4.05
CA VAL A 8 11.87 -25.53 -5.38
C VAL A 8 10.38 -25.23 -5.33
N LEU A 9 9.66 -25.78 -4.36
CA LEU A 9 8.22 -25.54 -4.19
C LEU A 9 7.93 -24.06 -3.95
N PHE A 10 8.73 -23.39 -3.12
CA PHE A 10 8.62 -21.96 -2.89
C PHE A 10 8.83 -21.16 -4.17
N LEU A 11 9.93 -21.40 -4.90
CA LEU A 11 10.26 -20.67 -6.12
C LEU A 11 9.20 -20.88 -7.21
N VAL A 12 8.71 -22.10 -7.37
CA VAL A 12 7.63 -22.41 -8.32
C VAL A 12 6.33 -21.73 -7.91
N THR A 13 5.93 -21.82 -6.64
CA THR A 13 4.68 -21.21 -6.15
C THR A 13 4.72 -19.68 -6.29
N VAL A 14 5.80 -19.04 -5.83
CA VAL A 14 5.98 -17.58 -5.95
C VAL A 14 6.09 -17.16 -7.40
N GLY A 15 6.81 -17.92 -8.24
CA GLY A 15 6.89 -17.69 -9.67
C GLY A 15 5.52 -17.75 -10.36
N LEU A 16 4.67 -18.71 -9.99
CA LEU A 16 3.29 -18.78 -10.47
C LEU A 16 2.41 -17.65 -9.94
N MET A 17 2.58 -17.22 -8.69
CA MET A 17 1.88 -16.07 -8.11
C MET A 17 2.23 -14.77 -8.87
N ILE A 18 3.49 -14.63 -9.28
CA ILE A 18 3.97 -13.51 -10.09
C ILE A 18 3.40 -13.60 -11.51
N TRP A 19 3.48 -14.77 -12.16
CA TRP A 19 2.95 -14.99 -13.51
C TRP A 19 1.43 -14.77 -13.60
N GLY A 20 0.71 -15.11 -12.52
CA GLY A 20 -0.73 -14.90 -12.40
C GLY A 20 -1.60 -15.65 -13.43
N PRO A 21 -1.38 -16.96 -13.70
CA PRO A 21 -2.25 -17.69 -14.62
C PRO A 21 -3.67 -17.87 -14.07
N ILE A 22 -3.80 -17.85 -12.74
CA ILE A 22 -5.05 -17.87 -11.97
C ILE A 22 -4.89 -16.94 -10.76
N GLU A 23 -5.92 -16.84 -9.91
CA GLU A 23 -5.91 -16.02 -8.70
C GLU A 23 -4.72 -16.36 -7.77
N ARG A 24 -3.96 -15.32 -7.37
CA ARG A 24 -2.68 -15.46 -6.63
C ARG A 24 -2.88 -16.14 -5.28
N ALA A 25 -3.99 -15.83 -4.62
CA ALA A 25 -4.35 -16.46 -3.34
C ALA A 25 -4.56 -17.98 -3.47
N ILE A 26 -5.13 -18.45 -4.59
CA ILE A 26 -5.35 -19.89 -4.83
C ILE A 26 -4.00 -20.59 -5.01
N ILE A 27 -3.10 -20.01 -5.81
CA ILE A 27 -1.75 -20.55 -6.02
C ILE A 27 -0.99 -20.65 -4.69
N GLY A 28 -1.02 -19.58 -3.89
CA GLY A 28 -0.42 -19.56 -2.56
C GLY A 28 -0.99 -20.65 -1.65
N GLY A 29 -2.32 -20.80 -1.61
CA GLY A 29 -2.99 -21.83 -0.81
C GLY A 29 -2.62 -23.26 -1.25
N VAL A 30 -2.53 -23.53 -2.55
CA VAL A 30 -2.06 -24.81 -3.09
C VAL A 30 -0.62 -25.07 -2.68
N GLY A 31 0.28 -24.08 -2.82
CA GLY A 31 1.68 -24.23 -2.42
C GLY A 31 1.83 -24.53 -0.93
N VAL A 32 1.10 -23.83 -0.06
CA VAL A 32 1.05 -24.11 1.39
C VAL A 32 0.52 -25.52 1.66
N THR A 33 -0.55 -25.93 0.99
CA THR A 33 -1.12 -27.27 1.14
C THR A 33 -0.08 -28.34 0.80
N VAL A 34 0.65 -28.17 -0.30
CA VAL A 34 1.71 -29.09 -0.70
C VAL A 34 2.84 -29.10 0.34
N MET A 35 3.27 -27.95 0.87
CA MET A 35 4.30 -27.89 1.93
C MET A 35 3.90 -28.68 3.18
N VAL A 36 2.62 -28.64 3.55
CA VAL A 36 2.08 -29.40 4.67
C VAL A 36 2.06 -30.90 4.36
N LEU A 37 1.59 -31.28 3.17
CA LEU A 37 1.49 -32.69 2.76
C LEU A 37 2.84 -33.40 2.66
N ILE A 38 3.90 -32.70 2.22
CA ILE A 38 5.26 -33.26 2.16
C ILE A 38 5.97 -33.26 3.53
N GLY A 39 5.32 -32.77 4.59
CA GLY A 39 5.89 -32.71 5.94
C GLY A 39 6.98 -31.64 6.12
N ALA A 40 7.07 -30.66 5.23
CA ALA A 40 8.03 -29.55 5.38
C ALA A 40 7.66 -28.64 6.55
N ILE A 41 6.35 -28.36 6.68
CA ILE A 41 5.78 -27.59 7.78
C ILE A 41 4.55 -28.33 8.33
N THR A 42 4.32 -28.21 9.63
CA THR A 42 3.09 -28.72 10.24
C THR A 42 1.95 -27.70 10.07
N PRO A 43 0.67 -28.12 10.16
CA PRO A 43 -0.45 -27.18 10.16
C PRO A 43 -0.32 -26.11 11.24
N ARG A 44 0.17 -26.48 12.43
CA ARG A 44 0.42 -25.54 13.53
C ARG A 44 1.46 -24.48 13.17
N GLU A 45 2.60 -24.91 12.63
CA GLU A 45 3.64 -23.98 12.18
C GLU A 45 3.14 -23.05 11.08
N ALA A 46 2.29 -23.55 10.17
CA ALA A 46 1.67 -22.69 9.18
C ALA A 46 0.86 -21.55 9.85
N PHE A 47 0.01 -21.84 10.84
CA PHE A 47 -0.70 -20.78 11.58
C PHE A 47 0.25 -19.84 12.35
N GLU A 48 1.35 -20.34 12.88
CA GLU A 48 2.35 -19.55 13.62
C GLU A 48 3.21 -18.66 12.68
N PHE A 49 3.42 -19.07 11.44
CA PHE A 49 4.15 -18.28 10.45
C PHE A 49 3.37 -17.08 9.91
N VAL A 50 2.04 -17.07 10.04
CA VAL A 50 1.21 -15.94 9.64
C VAL A 50 1.48 -14.74 10.55
N ASP A 51 1.79 -13.60 9.93
CA ASP A 51 1.91 -12.33 10.65
C ASP A 51 0.52 -11.74 10.92
N TRP A 52 -0.08 -12.17 12.03
CA TRP A 52 -1.41 -11.70 12.45
C TRP A 52 -1.46 -10.21 12.75
N ASN A 53 -0.33 -9.59 13.11
CA ASN A 53 -0.26 -8.16 13.34
C ASN A 53 -0.47 -7.41 12.01
N ILE A 54 0.24 -7.79 10.94
CA ILE A 54 0.05 -7.20 9.61
C ILE A 54 -1.35 -7.48 9.08
N LEU A 55 -1.85 -8.72 9.18
CA LEU A 55 -3.21 -9.02 8.71
C LEU A 55 -4.29 -8.21 9.44
N ALA A 56 -4.14 -8.00 10.76
CA ALA A 56 -5.04 -7.18 11.54
C ALA A 56 -4.93 -5.68 11.18
N ILE A 57 -3.74 -5.18 10.83
CA ILE A 57 -3.57 -3.83 10.26
C ILE A 57 -4.34 -3.73 8.94
N LEU A 58 -4.11 -4.64 7.99
CA LEU A 58 -4.74 -4.63 6.67
C LEU A 58 -6.26 -4.67 6.76
N VAL A 59 -6.81 -5.66 7.47
CA VAL A 59 -8.27 -5.81 7.62
C VAL A 59 -8.87 -4.63 8.38
N GLY A 60 -8.23 -4.18 9.47
CA GLY A 60 -8.71 -3.04 10.26
C GLY A 60 -8.75 -1.75 9.44
N LEU A 61 -7.68 -1.45 8.71
CA LEU A 61 -7.61 -0.27 7.84
C LEU A 61 -8.64 -0.35 6.71
N TRP A 62 -8.78 -1.48 6.02
CA TRP A 62 -9.76 -1.60 4.94
C TRP A 62 -11.21 -1.47 5.42
N ILE A 63 -11.55 -1.97 6.63
CA ILE A 63 -12.86 -1.73 7.23
C ILE A 63 -13.10 -0.23 7.41
N VAL A 64 -12.16 0.49 8.02
CA VAL A 64 -12.31 1.93 8.28
C VAL A 64 -12.29 2.74 6.98
N SER A 65 -11.43 2.38 6.03
CA SER A 65 -11.37 2.99 4.70
C SER A 65 -12.67 2.77 3.93
N SER A 66 -13.28 1.58 4.03
CA SER A 66 -14.59 1.30 3.41
C SER A 66 -15.68 2.21 3.99
N TYR A 67 -15.69 2.46 5.32
CA TYR A 67 -16.57 3.48 5.91
C TYR A 67 -16.30 4.88 5.35
N LEU A 68 -15.03 5.29 5.23
CA LEU A 68 -14.66 6.60 4.68
C LEU A 68 -15.11 6.77 3.22
N VAL A 69 -14.96 5.73 2.40
CA VAL A 69 -15.41 5.72 1.01
C VAL A 69 -16.92 5.82 0.93
N LYS A 70 -17.65 4.99 1.68
CA LYS A 70 -19.13 5.06 1.73
C LYS A 70 -19.62 6.40 2.28
N ALA A 71 -18.83 7.04 3.14
CA ALA A 71 -19.10 8.38 3.66
C ALA A 71 -18.81 9.52 2.67
N LYS A 72 -18.38 9.21 1.44
CA LYS A 72 -18.04 10.17 0.37
C LYS A 72 -16.90 11.13 0.75
N MET A 73 -15.94 10.63 1.53
CA MET A 73 -14.77 11.40 1.98
C MET A 73 -13.91 11.91 0.81
N PRO A 74 -13.61 11.11 -0.22
CA PRO A 74 -12.85 11.59 -1.38
C PRO A 74 -13.58 12.70 -2.14
N GLU A 75 -14.87 12.54 -2.41
CA GLU A 75 -15.70 13.56 -3.08
C GLU A 75 -15.76 14.85 -2.26
N ALA A 76 -15.78 14.74 -0.93
CA ALA A 76 -15.68 15.90 -0.06
C ALA A 76 -14.32 16.60 -0.19
N LEU A 77 -13.20 15.87 -0.22
CA LEU A 77 -11.86 16.45 -0.46
C LEU A 77 -11.78 17.16 -1.80
N ILE A 78 -12.34 16.54 -2.85
CA ILE A 78 -12.36 17.11 -4.20
C ILE A 78 -13.22 18.37 -4.24
N SER A 79 -14.38 18.37 -3.58
CA SER A 79 -15.22 19.57 -3.49
C SER A 79 -14.47 20.73 -2.82
N LEU A 80 -13.58 20.45 -1.86
CA LEU A 80 -12.75 21.48 -1.24
C LEU A 80 -11.68 22.02 -2.20
N VAL A 81 -11.06 21.14 -2.98
CA VAL A 81 -10.09 21.52 -4.02
C VAL A 81 -10.76 22.38 -5.10
N LEU A 82 -11.88 21.92 -5.66
CA LEU A 82 -12.60 22.59 -6.75
C LEU A 82 -13.20 23.96 -6.34
N LYS A 83 -13.48 24.17 -5.05
CA LYS A 83 -13.91 25.48 -4.54
C LYS A 83 -12.78 26.51 -4.48
N ARG A 84 -11.53 26.06 -4.32
CA ARG A 84 -10.37 26.93 -4.13
C ARG A 84 -9.56 27.14 -5.41
N VAL A 85 -9.60 26.17 -6.31
CA VAL A 85 -8.76 26.13 -7.50
C VAL A 85 -9.63 26.27 -8.75
N LYS A 86 -9.29 27.21 -9.62
CA LYS A 86 -10.06 27.51 -10.84
C LYS A 86 -9.41 27.04 -12.13
N SER A 87 -8.09 26.80 -12.13
CA SER A 87 -7.37 26.33 -13.32
C SER A 87 -7.38 24.80 -13.39
N LEU A 88 -7.59 24.25 -14.60
CA LEU A 88 -7.56 22.80 -14.85
C LEU A 88 -6.21 22.19 -14.47
N LYS A 89 -5.10 22.87 -14.78
CA LYS A 89 -3.74 22.42 -14.41
C LYS A 89 -3.60 22.29 -12.90
N ALA A 90 -4.10 23.28 -12.17
CA ALA A 90 -4.01 23.31 -10.72
C ALA A 90 -4.95 22.29 -10.06
N ILE A 91 -6.09 21.98 -10.68
CA ILE A 91 -7.00 20.91 -10.22
C ILE A 91 -6.33 19.55 -10.38
N ILE A 92 -5.75 19.26 -11.54
CA ILE A 92 -5.03 18.00 -11.78
C ILE A 92 -3.83 17.87 -10.84
N PHE A 93 -3.08 18.97 -10.63
CA PHE A 93 -2.00 19.01 -9.64
C PHE A 93 -2.51 18.66 -8.25
N ALA A 94 -3.57 19.34 -7.81
CA ALA A 94 -4.11 19.14 -6.47
C ALA A 94 -4.62 17.71 -6.28
N LEU A 95 -5.18 17.07 -7.30
CA LEU A 95 -5.64 15.67 -7.23
C LEU A 95 -4.48 14.68 -7.14
N ILE A 96 -3.48 14.79 -8.02
CA ILE A 96 -2.30 13.91 -8.00
C ILE A 96 -1.55 14.07 -6.66
N PHE A 97 -1.37 15.32 -6.22
CA PHE A 97 -0.76 15.62 -4.93
C PHE A 97 -1.58 15.05 -3.77
N SER A 98 -2.91 15.22 -3.79
CA SER A 98 -3.80 14.69 -2.76
C SER A 98 -3.79 13.17 -2.72
N ALA A 99 -3.77 12.49 -3.87
CA ALA A 99 -3.65 11.03 -3.93
C ALA A 99 -2.37 10.56 -3.24
N GLY A 100 -1.22 11.17 -3.59
CA GLY A 100 0.05 10.89 -2.93
C GLY A 100 0.05 11.22 -1.43
N MET A 101 -0.66 12.25 -0.97
CA MET A 101 -0.71 12.55 0.46
C MET A 101 -1.66 11.62 1.24
N VAL A 102 -2.82 11.31 0.67
CA VAL A 102 -3.83 10.45 1.31
C VAL A 102 -3.31 9.02 1.43
N THR A 103 -2.56 8.55 0.43
CA THR A 103 -2.00 7.19 0.44
C THR A 103 -0.97 6.94 1.55
N MET A 104 -0.50 7.97 2.25
CA MET A 104 0.38 7.75 3.42
C MET A 104 -0.41 7.20 4.62
N PHE A 105 -1.73 7.34 4.59
CA PHE A 105 -2.63 6.94 5.67
C PHE A 105 -3.59 5.83 5.25
N VAL A 106 -3.81 5.67 3.95
CA VAL A 106 -4.76 4.74 3.35
C VAL A 106 -4.02 3.89 2.33
N ASP A 107 -4.44 2.63 2.20
CA ASP A 107 -3.94 1.69 1.20
C ASP A 107 -3.92 2.30 -0.23
N ASN A 108 -2.81 2.08 -0.94
CA ASN A 108 -2.55 2.61 -2.27
C ASN A 108 -3.58 2.15 -3.32
N VAL A 109 -4.10 0.92 -3.26
CA VAL A 109 -5.14 0.42 -4.19
C VAL A 109 -6.44 1.15 -3.95
N LEU A 110 -6.82 1.36 -2.69
CA LEU A 110 -8.02 2.13 -2.35
C LEU A 110 -7.92 3.57 -2.85
N VAL A 111 -6.77 4.22 -2.68
CA VAL A 111 -6.56 5.59 -3.18
C VAL A 111 -6.74 5.64 -4.70
N VAL A 112 -6.19 4.67 -5.43
CA VAL A 112 -6.36 4.57 -6.89
C VAL A 112 -7.83 4.41 -7.28
N LEU A 113 -8.57 3.50 -6.63
CA LEU A 113 -9.99 3.26 -6.90
C LEU A 113 -10.86 4.50 -6.70
N LEU A 114 -10.39 5.47 -5.89
CA LEU A 114 -11.14 6.69 -5.59
C LEU A 114 -10.71 7.85 -6.48
N PHE A 115 -9.41 8.10 -6.58
CA PHE A 115 -8.90 9.28 -7.29
C PHE A 115 -8.89 9.09 -8.81
N CYS A 116 -8.64 7.87 -9.32
CA CYS A 116 -8.56 7.65 -10.77
C CYS A 116 -9.89 7.84 -11.50
N PRO A 117 -11.05 7.32 -11.03
CA PRO A 117 -12.34 7.59 -11.69
C PRO A 117 -12.69 9.08 -11.75
N ILE A 118 -12.27 9.82 -10.74
CA ILE A 118 -12.48 11.27 -10.66
C ILE A 118 -11.57 11.98 -11.65
N MET A 119 -10.30 11.59 -11.71
CA MET A 119 -9.36 12.10 -12.72
C MET A 119 -9.89 11.85 -14.13
N LEU A 120 -10.35 10.63 -14.42
CA LEU A 120 -11.00 10.25 -15.68
C LEU A 120 -12.20 11.15 -15.99
N THR A 121 -13.08 11.36 -15.02
CA THR A 121 -14.27 12.23 -15.16
C THR A 121 -13.87 13.67 -15.49
N ILE A 122 -12.89 14.24 -14.77
CA ILE A 122 -12.41 15.60 -15.01
C ILE A 122 -11.80 15.73 -16.39
N CYS A 123 -10.96 14.78 -16.78
CA CYS A 123 -10.29 14.79 -18.07
C CYS A 123 -11.29 14.67 -19.23
N LYS A 124 -12.26 13.74 -19.14
CA LYS A 124 -13.35 13.61 -20.10
C LYS A 124 -14.17 14.89 -20.24
N THR A 125 -14.51 15.49 -19.10
CA THR A 125 -15.30 16.71 -19.04
C THR A 125 -14.55 17.90 -19.64
N ALA A 126 -13.26 18.01 -19.35
CA ALA A 126 -12.36 19.02 -19.91
C ALA A 126 -11.90 18.70 -21.35
N LYS A 127 -12.33 17.57 -21.94
CA LYS A 127 -11.94 17.08 -23.27
C LYS A 127 -10.41 16.99 -23.46
N ILE A 128 -9.70 16.56 -22.42
CA ILE A 128 -8.26 16.28 -22.46
C ILE A 128 -8.02 14.77 -22.37
N ASP A 129 -6.88 14.32 -22.87
CA ASP A 129 -6.48 12.92 -22.74
C ASP A 129 -6.30 12.55 -21.25
N PRO A 130 -7.11 11.63 -20.70
CA PRO A 130 -7.02 11.25 -19.30
C PRO A 130 -5.84 10.34 -18.98
N LEU A 131 -5.17 9.76 -20.00
CA LEU A 131 -4.18 8.72 -19.81
C LEU A 131 -3.11 9.14 -18.82
N LEU A 132 -2.38 10.21 -19.17
CA LEU A 132 -1.22 10.65 -18.40
C LEU A 132 -1.60 11.17 -17.00
N PRO A 133 -2.63 12.05 -16.82
CA PRO A 133 -3.08 12.45 -15.49
C PRO A 133 -3.51 11.28 -14.59
N THR A 134 -4.16 10.26 -15.17
CA THR A 134 -4.66 9.10 -14.41
C THR A 134 -3.53 8.16 -14.03
N VAL A 135 -2.60 7.86 -14.95
CA VAL A 135 -1.39 7.09 -14.65
C VAL A 135 -0.56 7.79 -13.57
N MET A 136 -0.37 9.11 -13.66
CA MET A 136 0.34 9.87 -12.63
C MET A 136 -0.37 9.86 -11.27
N THR A 137 -1.70 9.73 -11.25
CA THR A 137 -2.45 9.55 -9.99
C THR A 137 -2.11 8.20 -9.36
N GLY A 138 -2.06 7.13 -10.16
CA GLY A 138 -1.65 5.80 -9.71
C GLY A 138 -0.19 5.74 -9.24
N LEU A 139 0.72 6.35 -10.00
CA LEU A 139 2.13 6.48 -9.61
C LEU A 139 2.27 7.27 -8.31
N ALA A 140 1.58 8.40 -8.16
CA ALA A 140 1.63 9.18 -6.92
C ALA A 140 1.13 8.40 -5.69
N ALA A 141 0.05 7.61 -5.85
CA ALA A 141 -0.46 6.74 -4.80
C ALA A 141 0.56 5.65 -4.41
N ASN A 142 1.21 5.02 -5.39
CA ASN A 142 2.23 4.00 -5.13
C ASN A 142 3.50 4.61 -4.49
N PHE A 143 4.02 5.69 -5.07
CA PHE A 143 5.24 6.38 -4.66
C PHE A 143 5.21 6.74 -3.17
N MET A 144 4.14 7.39 -2.74
CA MET A 144 4.01 7.86 -1.36
C MET A 144 3.46 6.79 -0.41
N GLY A 145 3.12 5.59 -0.91
CA GLY A 145 2.67 4.47 -0.08
C GLY A 145 3.74 4.02 0.93
N VAL A 146 5.01 4.15 0.56
CA VAL A 146 6.16 3.89 1.46
C VAL A 146 6.53 5.09 2.35
N GLY A 147 5.78 6.20 2.26
CA GLY A 147 6.04 7.44 2.99
C GLY A 147 5.81 7.33 4.50
N LEU A 148 4.79 6.59 4.91
CA LEU A 148 4.44 6.32 6.31
C LEU A 148 4.02 4.86 6.47
N LEU A 149 3.88 4.43 7.73
CA LEU A 149 3.65 3.04 8.10
C LEU A 149 2.40 2.40 7.47
N LEU A 150 1.37 3.18 7.16
CA LEU A 150 0.05 2.66 6.79
C LEU A 150 -0.19 2.60 5.28
N GLY A 151 0.65 3.25 4.49
CA GLY A 151 0.34 3.49 3.09
C GLY A 151 0.49 2.28 2.18
N ASP A 152 1.36 1.34 2.56
CA ASP A 152 1.62 0.12 1.83
C ASP A 152 2.02 -1.01 2.80
N ILE A 153 2.02 -2.26 2.34
CA ILE A 153 2.48 -3.38 3.13
C ILE A 153 4.00 -3.31 3.43
N THR A 154 4.82 -2.69 2.57
CA THR A 154 6.27 -2.62 2.77
C THR A 154 6.65 -1.93 4.10
N PRO A 155 6.15 -0.72 4.41
CA PRO A 155 6.28 -0.11 5.73
C PRO A 155 5.75 -0.97 6.89
N GLN A 156 4.66 -1.72 6.68
CA GLN A 156 4.09 -2.59 7.71
C GLN A 156 5.00 -3.80 8.00
N MET A 157 5.66 -4.35 6.97
CA MET A 157 6.67 -5.38 7.13
C MET A 157 7.90 -4.85 7.88
N LEU A 158 8.37 -3.64 7.56
CA LEU A 158 9.45 -2.99 8.32
C LEU A 158 9.09 -2.84 9.80
N HIS A 159 7.83 -2.50 10.08
CA HIS A 159 7.34 -2.44 11.45
C HIS A 159 7.44 -3.79 12.15
N THR A 160 6.80 -4.85 11.62
CA THR A 160 6.75 -6.12 12.36
C THR A 160 8.11 -6.85 12.40
N ILE A 161 8.92 -6.72 11.34
CA ILE A 161 10.20 -7.42 11.24
C ILE A 161 11.31 -6.66 11.96
N ALA A 162 11.48 -5.36 11.64
CA ALA A 162 12.58 -4.54 12.13
C ALA A 162 12.23 -3.69 13.37
N GLY A 163 10.95 -3.65 13.78
CA GLY A 163 10.50 -2.88 14.95
C GLY A 163 10.31 -1.39 14.69
N LEU A 164 10.20 -0.97 13.43
CA LEU A 164 10.03 0.44 13.05
C LEU A 164 8.68 0.99 13.55
N GLU A 165 8.66 2.20 14.10
CA GLU A 165 7.44 2.88 14.55
C GLU A 165 6.89 3.87 13.54
N PHE A 166 5.64 4.27 13.72
CA PHE A 166 5.03 5.34 12.94
C PHE A 166 5.87 6.63 12.98
N THR A 167 6.31 7.04 14.17
CA THR A 167 7.12 8.26 14.35
C THR A 167 8.50 8.16 13.69
N ASP A 168 9.03 6.95 13.56
CA ASP A 168 10.37 6.70 13.01
C ASP A 168 10.46 6.99 11.50
N PHE A 169 9.33 6.99 10.78
CA PHE A 169 9.28 7.42 9.37
C PHE A 169 9.51 8.92 9.22
N VAL A 170 9.12 9.72 10.21
CA VAL A 170 9.29 11.18 10.22
C VAL A 170 10.60 11.54 10.92
N PHE A 171 10.79 11.06 12.14
CA PHE A 171 11.98 11.30 12.96
C PHE A 171 12.56 9.99 13.46
N PHE A 172 13.69 9.58 12.91
CA PHE A 172 14.41 8.40 13.34
C PHE A 172 15.63 8.82 14.16
N LYS A 173 15.68 8.41 15.44
CA LYS A 173 16.77 8.74 16.37
C LYS A 173 17.07 10.25 16.43
N GLY A 174 16.02 11.07 16.49
CA GLY A 174 16.13 12.53 16.60
C GLY A 174 16.53 13.26 15.30
N LYS A 175 16.64 12.56 14.17
CA LYS A 175 16.97 13.13 12.86
C LYS A 175 15.79 12.98 11.88
N PRO A 176 15.63 13.91 10.92
CA PRO A 176 14.71 13.73 9.80
C PRO A 176 14.96 12.38 9.10
N SER A 177 13.89 11.62 8.89
CA SER A 177 13.92 10.26 8.34
C SER A 177 13.35 10.22 6.91
N SER A 178 13.02 9.02 6.45
CA SER A 178 12.53 8.67 5.10
C SER A 178 11.48 9.63 4.55
N PHE A 179 10.53 10.06 5.37
CA PHE A 179 9.43 10.92 4.95
C PHE A 179 9.89 12.16 4.19
N PHE A 180 10.92 12.87 4.67
CA PHE A 180 11.37 14.12 4.04
C PHE A 180 12.09 13.87 2.71
N VAL A 181 12.83 12.77 2.59
CA VAL A 181 13.52 12.39 1.34
C VAL A 181 12.51 11.97 0.28
N LEU A 182 11.51 11.16 0.67
CA LEU A 182 10.43 10.76 -0.24
C LEU A 182 9.57 11.96 -0.64
N LEU A 183 9.16 12.80 0.31
CA LEU A 183 8.35 13.99 0.02
C LEU A 183 9.08 14.96 -0.92
N SER A 184 10.36 15.23 -0.68
CA SER A 184 11.14 16.11 -1.56
C SER A 184 11.29 15.52 -2.96
N THR A 185 11.58 14.21 -3.06
CA THR A 185 11.66 13.52 -4.35
C THR A 185 10.31 13.54 -5.09
N PHE A 186 9.21 13.28 -4.38
CA PHE A 186 7.85 13.34 -4.91
C PHE A 186 7.51 14.74 -5.46
N LEU A 187 7.82 15.80 -4.70
CA LEU A 187 7.61 17.18 -5.14
C LEU A 187 8.46 17.54 -6.37
N ILE A 188 9.70 17.06 -6.45
CA ILE A 188 10.58 17.25 -7.62
C ILE A 188 9.99 16.55 -8.84
N VAL A 189 9.59 15.28 -8.72
CA VAL A 189 8.96 14.51 -9.80
C VAL A 189 7.69 15.21 -10.28
N LEU A 190 6.84 15.67 -9.35
CA LEU A 190 5.62 16.38 -9.67
C LEU A 190 5.92 17.73 -10.38
N ALA A 191 6.92 18.48 -9.91
CA ALA A 191 7.34 19.72 -10.56
C ALA A 191 7.86 19.48 -11.99
N ILE A 192 8.66 18.42 -12.21
CA ILE A 192 9.15 18.03 -13.53
C ILE A 192 7.97 17.64 -14.44
N TYR A 193 7.04 16.83 -13.93
CA TYR A 193 5.83 16.43 -14.65
C TYR A 193 5.03 17.64 -15.14
N PHE A 194 4.71 18.58 -14.24
CA PHE A 194 3.94 19.77 -14.62
C PHE A 194 4.71 20.74 -15.52
N LYS A 195 6.04 20.82 -15.41
CA LYS A 195 6.87 21.67 -16.26
C LYS A 195 7.03 21.09 -17.67
N ARG A 196 7.18 19.77 -17.81
CA ARG A 196 7.52 19.12 -19.10
C ARG A 196 6.33 18.57 -19.85
N LEU A 197 5.33 18.04 -19.15
CA LEU A 197 4.31 17.16 -19.74
C LEU A 197 2.89 17.75 -19.74
N VAL A 198 2.66 18.85 -19.01
CA VAL A 198 1.33 19.47 -18.89
C VAL A 198 1.19 20.66 -19.84
N LYS A 199 1.02 20.36 -21.13
CA LYS A 199 0.50 21.33 -22.13
C LYS A 199 -1.03 21.27 -22.17
N LEU A 200 -1.67 21.67 -21.09
CA LEU A 200 -3.13 21.78 -21.04
C LEU A 200 -3.55 23.17 -21.52
N GLU A 201 -4.32 23.21 -22.62
CA GLU A 201 -5.07 24.39 -23.03
C GLU A 201 -6.42 24.38 -22.31
N GLU A 202 -6.77 25.48 -21.64
CA GLU A 202 -8.07 25.63 -21.01
C GLU A 202 -9.13 25.91 -22.07
N LYS A 203 -10.13 25.04 -22.17
CA LYS A 203 -11.33 25.30 -22.99
C LYS A 203 -12.58 25.19 -22.11
N GLY A 204 -13.23 26.34 -21.89
CA GLY A 204 -14.55 26.45 -21.26
C GLY A 204 -14.54 26.71 -19.75
N ASP A 205 -15.74 26.94 -19.20
CA ASP A 205 -15.95 27.21 -17.78
C ASP A 205 -16.01 25.91 -16.97
N LEU A 206 -14.87 25.54 -16.39
CA LEU A 206 -14.68 24.33 -15.59
C LEU A 206 -15.63 24.23 -14.39
N GLN A 207 -16.15 25.36 -13.87
CA GLN A 207 -16.99 25.37 -12.67
C GLN A 207 -18.40 24.86 -12.93
N GLN A 208 -19.01 25.20 -14.07
CA GLN A 208 -20.32 24.66 -14.46
C GLN A 208 -20.24 23.16 -14.80
N LEU A 209 -19.13 22.76 -15.43
CA LEU A 209 -18.90 21.41 -15.91
C LEU A 209 -18.63 20.40 -14.78
N LEU A 210 -18.00 20.83 -13.68
CA LEU A 210 -17.69 19.97 -12.52
C LEU A 210 -18.73 20.07 -11.39
N ALA A 211 -19.76 20.90 -11.54
CA ALA A 211 -20.86 21.03 -10.57
C ALA A 211 -21.58 19.70 -10.22
N PRO A 212 -21.76 18.72 -11.14
CA PRO A 212 -22.35 17.42 -10.81
C PRO A 212 -21.49 16.59 -9.84
N VAL A 213 -20.16 16.64 -10.01
CA VAL A 213 -19.19 15.95 -9.14
C VAL A 213 -19.24 16.50 -7.71
N VAL A 214 -19.47 17.82 -7.57
CA VAL A 214 -19.55 18.52 -6.27
C VAL A 214 -20.89 18.28 -5.55
N LYS A 215 -22.00 18.16 -6.29
CA LYS A 215 -23.36 18.04 -5.72
C LYS A 215 -23.63 16.69 -5.02
N GLY A 216 -22.92 15.62 -5.36
CA GLY A 216 -23.09 14.29 -4.74
C GLY A 216 -22.65 14.16 -3.27
N SER A 217 -21.95 15.18 -2.74
CA SER A 217 -21.28 15.16 -1.42
C SER A 217 -22.19 15.41 -0.21
N ASN A 218 -23.44 15.81 -0.41
CA ASN A 218 -24.27 16.34 0.69
C ASN A 218 -25.08 15.29 1.47
N GLU A 219 -25.06 14.01 1.07
CA GLU A 219 -25.99 13.02 1.59
C GLU A 219 -25.61 12.35 2.93
N SER A 220 -24.42 12.57 3.50
CA SER A 220 -24.14 12.02 4.84
C SER A 220 -23.02 12.75 5.58
N ARG A 221 -23.13 14.08 5.74
CA ARG A 221 -22.14 14.87 6.54
C ARG A 221 -21.90 14.30 7.93
N GLY A 222 -22.92 13.67 8.54
CA GLY A 222 -22.79 12.97 9.82
C GLY A 222 -21.86 11.76 9.75
N LEU A 223 -22.06 10.87 8.78
CA LEU A 223 -21.25 9.66 8.59
C LEU A 223 -19.81 10.04 8.27
N LEU A 224 -19.61 11.07 7.43
CA LEU A 224 -18.28 11.57 7.09
C LEU A 224 -17.53 12.07 8.32
N LYS A 225 -18.18 12.92 9.15
CA LYS A 225 -17.56 13.44 10.38
C LYS A 225 -17.19 12.33 11.35
N VAL A 226 -18.10 11.38 11.59
CA VAL A 226 -17.85 10.26 12.50
C VAL A 226 -16.72 9.38 11.99
N SER A 227 -16.75 9.00 10.71
CA SER A 227 -15.73 8.12 10.11
C SER A 227 -14.35 8.78 10.09
N VAL A 228 -14.27 10.08 9.74
CA VAL A 228 -13.00 10.83 9.75
C VAL A 228 -12.47 11.01 11.18
N LEU A 229 -13.34 11.32 12.15
CA LEU A 229 -12.93 11.48 13.55
C LEU A 229 -12.36 10.16 14.10
N LEU A 230 -13.05 9.04 13.87
CA LEU A 230 -12.61 7.73 14.35
C LEU A 230 -11.36 7.26 13.63
N PHE A 231 -11.24 7.51 12.32
CA PHE A 231 -10.00 7.25 11.59
C PHE A 231 -8.82 8.03 12.17
N ILE A 232 -8.98 9.35 12.41
CA ILE A 232 -7.94 10.16 13.05
C ILE A 232 -7.61 9.64 14.45
N ALA A 233 -8.61 9.23 15.24
CA ALA A 233 -8.37 8.64 16.55
C ALA A 233 -7.53 7.36 16.47
N ILE A 234 -7.80 6.48 15.49
CA ILE A 234 -7.00 5.28 15.25
C ILE A 234 -5.56 5.66 14.90
N LEU A 235 -5.35 6.62 14.00
CA LEU A 235 -4.01 7.09 13.63
C LEU A 235 -3.22 7.62 14.84
N VAL A 236 -3.88 8.39 15.71
CA VAL A 236 -3.28 8.91 16.94
C VAL A 236 -2.92 7.77 17.90
N LEU A 237 -3.82 6.81 18.11
CA LEU A 237 -3.54 5.64 18.95
C LEU A 237 -2.39 4.80 18.39
N MET A 238 -2.34 4.59 17.07
CA MET A 238 -1.25 3.88 16.41
C MET A 238 0.09 4.61 16.57
N SER A 239 0.10 5.93 16.50
CA SER A 239 1.29 6.75 16.78
C SER A 239 1.76 6.64 18.23
N LEU A 240 0.81 6.50 19.18
CA LEU A 240 1.07 6.37 20.61
C LEU A 240 1.29 4.92 21.07
N ARG A 241 1.38 3.95 20.16
CA ARG A 241 1.41 2.52 20.49
C ARG A 241 2.51 2.13 21.49
N LYS A 242 3.68 2.77 21.43
CA LYS A 242 4.80 2.54 22.36
C LYS A 242 4.45 2.89 23.80
N ALA A 243 3.69 3.96 24.00
CA ALA A 243 3.23 4.37 25.32
C ALA A 243 2.09 3.46 25.84
N ILE A 244 1.26 2.95 24.93
CA ILE A 244 0.11 2.09 25.24
C ILE A 244 0.54 0.62 25.44
N GLY A 245 1.65 0.19 24.83
CA GLY A 245 2.16 -1.19 24.90
C GLY A 245 1.35 -2.19 24.08
N VAL A 246 0.58 -1.73 23.08
CA VAL A 246 -0.32 -2.58 22.29
C VAL A 246 0.17 -2.67 20.83
N PRO A 247 0.13 -3.85 20.18
CA PRO A 247 0.50 -4.01 18.78
C PRO A 247 -0.36 -3.16 17.84
N LEU A 248 0.20 -2.71 16.72
CA LEU A 248 -0.53 -1.89 15.74
C LEU A 248 -1.77 -2.60 15.17
N GLY A 249 -1.67 -3.89 14.89
CA GLY A 249 -2.78 -4.67 14.37
C GLY A 249 -3.94 -4.72 15.35
N ALA A 250 -3.67 -4.84 16.64
CA ALA A 250 -4.70 -4.79 17.67
C ALA A 250 -5.39 -3.42 17.71
N ILE A 251 -4.65 -2.31 17.62
CA ILE A 251 -5.22 -0.95 17.59
C ILE A 251 -6.06 -0.75 16.33
N ALA A 252 -5.53 -1.11 15.16
CA ALA A 252 -6.22 -0.95 13.88
C ALA A 252 -7.52 -1.77 13.83
N PHE A 253 -7.46 -3.05 14.20
CA PHE A 253 -8.62 -3.94 14.14
C PHE A 253 -9.67 -3.60 15.21
N SER A 254 -9.26 -3.37 16.46
CA SER A 254 -10.21 -2.95 17.51
C SER A 254 -10.83 -1.59 17.20
N GLY A 255 -10.05 -0.63 16.70
CA GLY A 255 -10.56 0.66 16.25
C GLY A 255 -11.54 0.55 15.10
N ALA A 256 -11.32 -0.38 14.17
CA ALA A 256 -12.25 -0.68 13.09
C ALA A 256 -13.58 -1.26 13.60
N LEU A 257 -13.54 -2.18 14.56
CA LEU A 257 -14.73 -2.72 15.21
C LEU A 257 -15.49 -1.66 16.02
N VAL A 258 -14.78 -0.79 16.74
CA VAL A 258 -15.38 0.37 17.41
C VAL A 258 -16.05 1.29 16.39
N THR A 259 -15.42 1.52 15.24
CA THR A 259 -16.02 2.31 14.15
C THR A 259 -17.29 1.69 13.64
N ALA A 260 -17.28 0.39 13.35
CA ALA A 260 -18.46 -0.33 12.92
C ALA A 260 -19.59 -0.26 13.96
N CYS A 261 -19.26 -0.49 15.22
CA CYS A 261 -20.22 -0.42 16.33
C CYS A 261 -20.83 0.97 16.49
N VAL A 262 -20.01 2.03 16.50
CA VAL A 262 -20.49 3.41 16.63
C VAL A 262 -21.37 3.80 15.45
N VAL A 263 -20.97 3.47 14.22
CA VAL A 263 -21.78 3.76 13.03
C VAL A 263 -23.12 3.01 13.10
N GLU A 264 -23.12 1.73 13.47
CA GLU A 264 -24.34 0.94 13.56
C GLU A 264 -25.29 1.47 14.67
N LEU A 265 -24.77 1.78 15.85
CA LEU A 265 -25.54 2.35 16.96
C LEU A 265 -26.14 3.72 16.60
N LEU A 266 -25.36 4.61 15.98
CA LEU A 266 -25.86 5.92 15.56
C LEU A 266 -26.87 5.83 14.43
N THR A 267 -26.76 4.82 13.56
CA THR A 267 -27.74 4.53 12.50
C THR A 267 -29.04 4.04 13.10
N LYS A 268 -28.99 3.07 14.03
CA LYS A 268 -30.18 2.58 14.76
C LYS A 268 -30.86 3.68 15.58
N ALA A 269 -30.07 4.60 16.15
CA ALA A 269 -30.58 5.78 16.86
C ALA A 269 -31.16 6.87 15.93
N GLY A 270 -31.20 6.65 14.61
CA GLY A 270 -31.72 7.61 13.62
C GLY A 270 -30.84 8.85 13.41
N LYS A 271 -29.64 8.90 14.01
CA LYS A 271 -28.69 10.03 13.91
C LYS A 271 -27.87 10.01 12.62
N LEU A 272 -27.68 8.83 12.03
CA LEU A 272 -27.06 8.64 10.72
C LEU A 272 -28.09 8.08 9.75
N ARG A 273 -28.24 8.72 8.59
CA ARG A 273 -29.05 8.23 7.46
C ARG A 273 -28.12 7.75 6.35
N GLY A 274 -28.49 6.63 5.72
CA GLY A 274 -27.73 6.08 4.58
C GLY A 274 -26.37 5.48 4.95
N ALA A 275 -26.14 5.12 6.22
CA ALA A 275 -24.93 4.43 6.61
C ALA A 275 -24.92 3.00 6.05
N PRO A 276 -23.77 2.49 5.57
CA PRO A 276 -23.65 1.12 5.09
C PRO A 276 -23.85 0.14 6.24
N SER A 277 -24.44 -1.02 5.94
CA SER A 277 -24.47 -2.12 6.91
C SER A 277 -23.07 -2.69 7.12
N PHE A 278 -22.85 -3.38 8.24
CA PHE A 278 -21.55 -4.04 8.47
C PHE A 278 -21.25 -5.08 7.37
N ALA A 279 -22.27 -5.79 6.86
CA ALA A 279 -22.12 -6.71 5.74
C ALA A 279 -21.67 -5.99 4.45
N ASP A 280 -22.21 -4.81 4.15
CA ASP A 280 -21.79 -4.02 2.99
C ASP A 280 -20.32 -3.61 3.10
N VAL A 281 -19.87 -3.27 4.31
CA VAL A 281 -18.47 -2.93 4.58
C VAL A 281 -17.55 -4.13 4.41
N LEU A 282 -17.93 -5.30 4.96
CA LEU A 282 -17.17 -6.55 4.81
C LEU A 282 -17.11 -7.04 3.36
N SER A 283 -18.15 -6.79 2.57
CA SER A 283 -18.19 -7.14 1.14
C SER A 283 -17.19 -6.33 0.30
N GLY A 284 -16.82 -5.15 0.78
CA GLY A 284 -15.83 -4.28 0.14
C GLY A 284 -14.38 -4.56 0.53
N LEU A 285 -14.13 -5.59 1.35
CA LEU A 285 -12.77 -5.97 1.74
C LEU A 285 -12.10 -6.83 0.67
N GLU A 286 -10.80 -6.60 0.47
CA GLU A 286 -9.97 -7.36 -0.46
C GLU A 286 -9.53 -8.71 0.15
N TRP A 287 -10.48 -9.61 0.39
CA TRP A 287 -10.22 -10.95 0.97
C TRP A 287 -9.19 -11.75 0.18
N ARG A 288 -9.11 -11.53 -1.13
CA ARG A 288 -8.07 -12.11 -2.01
C ARG A 288 -6.68 -11.73 -1.53
N ALA A 289 -6.47 -10.45 -1.19
CA ALA A 289 -5.19 -9.96 -0.69
C ALA A 289 -4.90 -10.45 0.75
N VAL A 290 -5.91 -10.53 1.64
CA VAL A 290 -5.72 -11.13 2.98
C VAL A 290 -5.18 -12.56 2.87
N LEU A 291 -5.83 -13.40 2.05
CA LEU A 291 -5.45 -14.79 1.84
C LEU A 291 -4.08 -14.90 1.17
N TYR A 292 -3.83 -14.07 0.15
CA TYR A 292 -2.52 -13.99 -0.51
C TYR A 292 -1.40 -13.73 0.52
N TYR A 293 -1.54 -12.74 1.38
CA TYR A 293 -0.51 -12.42 2.38
C TYR A 293 -0.38 -13.51 3.45
N ALA A 294 -1.50 -14.08 3.93
CA ALA A 294 -1.46 -15.20 4.86
C ALA A 294 -0.64 -16.37 4.29
N PHE A 295 -0.91 -16.78 3.04
CA PHE A 295 -0.16 -17.85 2.39
C PHE A 295 1.29 -17.47 2.11
N LEU A 296 1.56 -16.22 1.72
CA LEU A 296 2.91 -15.74 1.49
C LEU A 296 3.77 -15.80 2.78
N PHE A 297 3.21 -15.39 3.92
CA PHE A 297 3.89 -15.50 5.21
C PHE A 297 4.22 -16.94 5.56
N ILE A 298 3.30 -17.87 5.30
CA ILE A 298 3.51 -19.31 5.51
C ILE A 298 4.62 -19.85 4.60
N LEU A 299 4.56 -19.53 3.30
CA LEU A 299 5.55 -19.96 2.31
C LEU A 299 6.96 -19.48 2.70
N VAL A 300 7.11 -18.19 3.04
CA VAL A 300 8.40 -17.64 3.48
C VAL A 300 8.81 -18.19 4.85
N GLY A 301 7.86 -18.44 5.76
CA GLY A 301 8.11 -19.11 7.04
C GLY A 301 8.69 -20.51 6.86
N GLY A 302 8.15 -21.30 5.94
CA GLY A 302 8.66 -22.63 5.61
C GLY A 302 10.07 -22.62 5.01
N VAL A 303 10.37 -21.65 4.13
CA VAL A 303 11.72 -21.43 3.61
C VAL A 303 12.69 -20.98 4.71
N GLY A 304 12.23 -20.15 5.65
CA GLY A 304 12.97 -19.77 6.85
C GLY A 304 13.32 -20.96 7.74
N LYS A 305 12.34 -21.83 8.01
CA LYS A 305 12.54 -23.07 8.76
C LYS A 305 13.55 -24.01 8.10
N ALA A 306 13.57 -24.06 6.77
CA ALA A 306 14.54 -24.82 5.99
C ALA A 306 15.96 -24.20 5.95
N GLY A 307 16.19 -23.07 6.64
CA GLY A 307 17.51 -22.45 6.79
C GLY A 307 17.93 -21.51 5.65
N TYR A 308 17.10 -21.35 4.61
CA TYR A 308 17.45 -20.54 3.44
C TYR A 308 17.55 -19.04 3.72
N ILE A 309 16.73 -18.51 4.64
CA ILE A 309 16.83 -17.10 5.04
C ILE A 309 18.22 -16.80 5.64
N LYS A 310 18.69 -17.71 6.50
CA LYS A 310 20.04 -17.63 7.06
C LYS A 310 21.12 -17.80 5.99
N ALA A 311 20.96 -18.72 5.05
CA ALA A 311 21.90 -18.89 3.94
C ALA A 311 22.02 -17.63 3.06
N ILE A 312 20.90 -16.94 2.81
CA ILE A 312 20.88 -15.65 2.11
C ILE A 312 21.60 -14.58 2.94
N ALA A 313 21.31 -14.51 4.25
CA ALA A 313 21.98 -13.60 5.16
C ALA A 313 23.51 -13.79 5.14
N ASP A 314 23.99 -15.02 5.30
CA ASP A 314 25.42 -15.36 5.29
C ASP A 314 26.09 -15.01 3.94
N THR A 315 25.38 -15.23 2.83
CA THR A 315 25.86 -14.88 1.48
C THR A 315 25.96 -13.36 1.27
N LEU A 316 25.04 -12.59 1.85
CA LEU A 316 25.03 -11.13 1.76
C LEU A 316 26.01 -10.47 2.72
N GLN A 317 26.33 -11.11 3.85
CA GLN A 317 27.21 -10.60 4.90
C GLN A 317 28.50 -9.93 4.37
N PRO A 318 29.32 -10.56 3.48
CA PRO A 318 30.57 -9.94 3.03
C PRO A 318 30.35 -8.62 2.29
N PHE A 319 29.25 -8.48 1.55
CA PHE A 319 28.93 -7.26 0.80
C PHE A 319 28.38 -6.16 1.71
N LEU A 320 27.62 -6.53 2.74
CA LEU A 320 26.94 -5.59 3.64
C LEU A 320 27.83 -5.04 4.76
N THR A 321 29.04 -5.57 4.95
CA THR A 321 30.04 -4.98 5.87
C THR A 321 30.55 -3.62 5.39
N LYS A 322 30.61 -3.39 4.07
CA LYS A 322 31.07 -2.14 3.47
C LYS A 322 29.89 -1.38 2.87
N ILE A 323 29.37 -0.38 3.57
CA ILE A 323 28.18 0.38 3.14
C ILE A 323 28.30 0.96 1.72
N GLN A 324 29.50 1.38 1.30
CA GLN A 324 29.76 1.93 -0.04
C GLN A 324 29.52 0.91 -1.18
N VAL A 325 29.63 -0.39 -0.88
CA VAL A 325 29.42 -1.47 -1.85
C VAL A 325 28.06 -2.12 -1.62
N GLY A 326 27.76 -2.48 -0.36
CA GLY A 326 26.54 -3.17 0.00
C GLY A 326 25.27 -2.35 -0.27
N LEU A 327 25.30 -1.03 -0.03
CA LEU A 327 24.09 -0.21 -0.14
C LEU A 327 23.66 -0.03 -1.60
N PRO A 328 24.54 0.37 -2.55
CA PRO A 328 24.17 0.44 -3.96
C PRO A 328 23.84 -0.93 -4.55
N LEU A 329 24.57 -1.99 -4.18
CA LEU A 329 24.31 -3.34 -4.66
C LEU A 329 22.89 -3.79 -4.27
N LEU A 330 22.56 -3.67 -2.98
CA LEU A 330 21.26 -4.06 -2.46
C LEU A 330 20.15 -3.21 -3.06
N TYR A 331 20.37 -1.90 -3.22
CA TYR A 331 19.41 -0.99 -3.84
C TYR A 331 19.09 -1.43 -5.28
N TRP A 332 20.11 -1.56 -6.13
CA TRP A 332 19.89 -1.83 -7.55
C TRP A 332 19.42 -3.25 -7.83
N VAL A 333 19.89 -4.25 -7.08
CA VAL A 333 19.36 -5.61 -7.20
C VAL A 333 17.88 -5.65 -6.80
N SER A 334 17.52 -5.00 -5.68
CA SER A 334 16.12 -4.90 -5.24
C SER A 334 15.26 -4.18 -6.28
N ALA A 335 15.78 -3.08 -6.86
CA ALA A 335 15.10 -2.33 -7.89
C ALA A 335 14.88 -3.16 -9.16
N CYS A 336 15.88 -3.92 -9.61
CA CYS A 336 15.77 -4.78 -10.79
C CYS A 336 14.76 -5.92 -10.59
N VAL A 337 14.72 -6.52 -9.41
CA VAL A 337 13.72 -7.56 -9.10
C VAL A 337 12.33 -6.93 -9.09
N ALA A 338 12.16 -5.85 -8.31
CA ALA A 338 10.88 -5.19 -8.15
C ALA A 338 10.37 -4.49 -9.41
N SER A 339 11.20 -4.19 -10.41
CA SER A 339 10.70 -3.63 -11.67
C SER A 339 9.99 -4.66 -12.53
N ILE A 340 10.23 -5.96 -12.34
CA ILE A 340 9.72 -7.05 -13.19
C ILE A 340 8.63 -7.85 -12.47
N VAL A 341 8.76 -8.01 -11.15
CA VAL A 341 7.89 -8.89 -10.36
C VAL A 341 7.31 -8.19 -9.14
N GLN A 342 6.18 -8.70 -8.65
CA GLN A 342 5.60 -8.25 -7.38
C GLN A 342 6.60 -8.48 -6.24
N PHE A 343 6.87 -7.42 -5.48
CA PHE A 343 8.03 -7.35 -4.58
C PHE A 343 7.72 -7.79 -3.13
N ASP A 344 6.48 -8.09 -2.77
CA ASP A 344 6.11 -8.42 -1.37
C ASP A 344 6.87 -9.63 -0.83
N ALA A 345 6.96 -10.70 -1.63
CA ALA A 345 7.69 -11.91 -1.28
C ALA A 345 9.18 -11.63 -1.11
N TYR A 346 9.73 -10.82 -2.01
CA TYR A 346 11.12 -10.38 -1.97
C TYR A 346 11.40 -9.54 -0.73
N ASN A 347 10.59 -8.52 -0.45
CA ASN A 347 10.74 -7.66 0.74
C ASN A 347 10.68 -8.48 2.03
N LEU A 348 9.73 -9.43 2.12
CA LEU A 348 9.61 -10.29 3.28
C LEU A 348 10.86 -11.15 3.51
N VAL A 349 11.41 -11.75 2.45
CA VAL A 349 12.66 -12.53 2.50
C VAL A 349 13.83 -11.63 2.90
N MET A 350 14.02 -10.50 2.21
CA MET A 350 15.15 -9.61 2.42
C MET A 350 15.13 -8.94 3.79
N PHE A 351 13.97 -8.50 4.27
CA PHE A 351 13.85 -7.92 5.61
C PHE A 351 14.14 -8.95 6.70
N LYS A 352 13.69 -10.21 6.55
CA LYS A 352 14.06 -11.28 7.48
C LYS A 352 15.56 -11.58 7.43
N SER A 353 16.18 -11.64 6.26
CA SER A 353 17.64 -11.84 6.14
C SER A 353 18.43 -10.69 6.77
N LEU A 354 17.99 -9.44 6.60
CA LEU A 354 18.60 -8.27 7.26
C LEU A 354 18.42 -8.31 8.79
N LYS A 355 17.30 -8.84 9.28
CA LYS A 355 17.07 -9.06 10.71
C LYS A 355 18.06 -10.07 11.28
N ASP A 356 18.25 -11.20 10.62
CA ASP A 356 19.20 -12.21 11.06
C ASP A 356 20.63 -11.65 11.09
N LEU A 357 21.02 -10.86 10.09
CA LEU A 357 22.32 -10.17 10.09
C LEU A 357 22.48 -9.18 11.25
N SER A 358 21.41 -8.49 11.65
CA SER A 358 21.43 -7.55 12.78
C SER A 358 21.66 -8.23 14.13
N LEU A 359 21.34 -9.52 14.24
CA LEU A 359 21.56 -10.32 15.46
C LEU A 359 22.99 -10.86 15.56
N VAL A 360 23.64 -11.10 14.42
CA VAL A 360 24.97 -11.74 14.35
C VAL A 360 26.09 -10.70 14.28
N ALA A 361 25.82 -9.53 13.72
CA ALA A 361 26.86 -8.55 13.42
C ALA A 361 26.54 -7.19 14.06
N ASN A 362 27.55 -6.58 14.72
CA ASN A 362 27.43 -5.28 15.40
C ASN A 362 27.39 -4.08 14.41
N TYR A 363 26.82 -4.27 13.22
CA TYR A 363 26.71 -3.26 12.16
C TYR A 363 25.30 -2.71 12.08
N ASN A 364 25.21 -1.43 11.69
CA ASN A 364 23.93 -0.76 11.51
C ASN A 364 23.25 -1.21 10.21
N VAL A 365 22.23 -2.06 10.31
CA VAL A 365 21.46 -2.56 9.16
C VAL A 365 20.36 -1.61 8.65
N TRP A 366 20.07 -0.52 9.37
CA TRP A 366 19.00 0.42 9.03
C TRP A 366 19.11 1.04 7.63
N PRO A 367 20.29 1.44 7.13
CA PRO A 367 20.43 1.91 5.75
C PRO A 367 19.94 0.88 4.71
N TYR A 368 20.14 -0.41 4.97
CA TYR A 368 19.73 -1.48 4.07
C TYR A 368 18.22 -1.71 4.08
N TYR A 369 17.58 -1.61 5.25
CA TYR A 369 16.12 -1.64 5.35
C TYR A 369 15.47 -0.54 4.52
N TRP A 370 15.93 0.71 4.68
CA TRP A 370 15.43 1.84 3.89
C TRP A 370 15.73 1.68 2.40
N SER A 371 16.94 1.19 2.06
CA SER A 371 17.34 0.93 0.68
C SER A 371 16.41 -0.07 -0.02
N VAL A 372 16.14 -1.22 0.60
CA VAL A 372 15.22 -2.24 0.03
C VAL A 372 13.81 -1.69 -0.08
N ALA A 373 13.30 -1.01 0.96
CA ALA A 373 11.95 -0.44 0.94
C ALA A 373 11.77 0.61 -0.17
N TRP A 374 12.72 1.52 -0.34
CA TRP A 374 12.66 2.54 -1.40
C TRP A 374 12.89 1.93 -2.78
N ALA A 375 13.91 1.09 -2.93
CA ALA A 375 14.25 0.48 -4.21
C ALA A 375 13.07 -0.32 -4.77
N THR A 376 12.43 -1.13 -3.94
CA THR A 376 11.32 -1.98 -4.39
C THR A 376 10.08 -1.17 -4.73
N THR A 377 9.66 -0.26 -3.84
CA THR A 377 8.48 0.58 -4.09
C THR A 377 8.67 1.46 -5.32
N LEU A 378 9.80 2.16 -5.44
CA LEU A 378 10.04 3.09 -6.54
C LEU A 378 10.26 2.36 -7.87
N ALA A 379 10.96 1.22 -7.87
CA ALA A 379 11.19 0.46 -9.10
C ALA A 379 9.94 -0.28 -9.58
N SER A 380 9.00 -0.60 -8.67
CA SER A 380 7.71 -1.19 -9.05
C SER A 380 6.90 -0.31 -10.00
N GLU A 381 7.23 0.98 -10.08
CA GLU A 381 6.61 1.91 -11.02
C GLU A 381 7.02 1.70 -12.48
N ALA A 382 8.08 0.92 -12.72
CA ALA A 382 8.55 0.65 -14.07
C ALA A 382 7.60 -0.24 -14.87
N THR A 383 6.81 -1.11 -14.22
CA THR A 383 5.86 -2.01 -14.89
C THR A 383 4.53 -2.13 -14.15
N ILE A 384 3.46 -2.26 -14.92
CA ILE A 384 2.09 -2.40 -14.39
C ILE A 384 1.91 -3.70 -13.59
N VAL A 385 2.70 -4.73 -13.91
CA VAL A 385 2.62 -6.05 -13.28
C VAL A 385 3.17 -6.02 -11.84
N SER A 386 4.14 -5.15 -11.57
CA SER A 386 4.82 -5.11 -10.29
C SER A 386 4.00 -4.48 -9.16
N ALA A 387 3.32 -3.36 -9.45
CA ALA A 387 2.55 -2.63 -8.45
C ALA A 387 1.03 -2.86 -8.62
N PRO A 388 0.32 -3.43 -7.62
CA PRO A 388 -1.13 -3.62 -7.67
C PRO A 388 -1.91 -2.33 -7.96
N ALA A 389 -1.47 -1.21 -7.37
CA ALA A 389 -2.07 0.11 -7.59
C ALA A 389 -2.02 0.52 -9.08
N LEU A 390 -0.93 0.22 -9.79
CA LEU A 390 -0.78 0.52 -11.21
C LEU A 390 -1.63 -0.42 -12.08
N TYR A 391 -1.69 -1.70 -11.73
CA TYR A 391 -2.59 -2.65 -12.38
C TYR A 391 -4.07 -2.22 -12.29
N VAL A 392 -4.50 -1.77 -11.11
CA VAL A 392 -5.86 -1.24 -10.92
C VAL A 392 -6.05 0.05 -11.72
N THR A 393 -5.07 0.96 -11.69
CA THR A 393 -5.10 2.21 -12.48
C THR A 393 -5.29 1.92 -13.96
N TRP A 394 -4.50 0.98 -14.51
CA TRP A 394 -4.60 0.51 -15.88
C TRP A 394 -5.99 -0.03 -16.21
N THR A 395 -6.50 -0.94 -15.37
CA THR A 395 -7.81 -1.57 -15.56
C THR A 395 -8.94 -0.54 -15.57
N LEU A 396 -8.85 0.52 -14.76
CA LEU A 396 -9.83 1.61 -14.76
C LEU A 396 -9.77 2.44 -16.03
N ILE A 397 -8.57 2.71 -16.57
CA ILE A 397 -8.39 3.44 -17.83
C ILE A 397 -8.95 2.63 -19.00
N GLU A 398 -8.66 1.33 -19.08
CA GLU A 398 -9.17 0.44 -20.13
C GLU A 398 -10.69 0.30 -20.11
N LYS A 399 -11.30 0.20 -18.92
CA LYS A 399 -12.77 0.15 -18.76
C LYS A 399 -13.47 1.37 -19.36
N GLU A 400 -12.77 2.51 -19.43
CA GLU A 400 -13.28 3.74 -20.02
C GLU A 400 -13.00 3.87 -21.52
N GLY A 401 -12.49 2.81 -22.16
CA GLY A 401 -12.25 2.72 -23.60
C GLY A 401 -10.93 3.33 -24.05
N TYR A 402 -10.07 3.79 -23.13
CA TYR A 402 -8.75 4.29 -23.45
C TYR A 402 -7.77 3.11 -23.54
N LYS A 403 -7.27 2.85 -24.75
CA LYS A 403 -6.21 1.87 -24.95
C LYS A 403 -4.92 2.45 -24.39
N VAL A 404 -4.39 1.81 -23.36
CA VAL A 404 -3.04 2.11 -22.92
C VAL A 404 -2.10 1.15 -23.65
N THR A 405 -1.07 1.70 -24.29
CA THR A 405 -0.06 0.89 -24.99
C THR A 405 1.06 0.60 -24.01
N THR A 406 1.38 -0.67 -23.76
CA THR A 406 2.48 -1.09 -22.86
C THR A 406 3.88 -0.87 -23.46
N LYS A 407 4.01 -0.02 -24.48
CA LYS A 407 5.24 0.17 -25.26
C LYS A 407 5.96 1.43 -24.84
#